data_AF-A0A9E5BGK4-F1
#
_entry.id   AF-A0A9E5BGK4-F1
#
_cell.length_a   1.000
_cell.length_b   1.000
_cell.length_c   1.000
_cell.angle_alpha   90.00
_cell.angle_beta   90.00
_cell.angle_gamma   90.00
#
_symmetry.space_group_name_H-M   'P 1'
#
loop_
_entity.id
_entity.type
_entity.pdbx_description
1 polymer ?
#
loop_
_entity_poly.entity_id
_entity_poly.type
_entity_poly.pdbx_seq_one_letter_code
_entity_poly.pdbx_strand_id
1 'polypeptide(L)'
;TDEPVQQWVNPVTGEAREVWQFFGGPLQVTIGPNGMETGAGATLKPREMRTDVIGDRILLANQSAFSFPNPFKPEQWPKAAGGPEFFWDSHYFFSANVAEVTNPAVTNAISTVQFQNLVSFHPWLGMGKTPGRTYGKGLGAKLRSLADLPTAPRRLFEKYTPEIFDIAKWVEPRIDFVEYMKARKS
;
A
#
# COMPACT_ATOMS: atom_id res chain seq x y z
N THR A 1 -18.87 -6.88 -11.20
CA THR A 1 -18.98 -5.41 -11.32
C THR A 1 -17.68 -4.83 -10.82
N ASP A 2 -17.20 -3.73 -11.40
CA ASP A 2 -15.97 -3.07 -10.91
C ASP A 2 -16.24 -2.08 -9.76
N GLU A 3 -17.47 -2.07 -9.27
CA GLU A 3 -17.88 -1.25 -8.13
C GLU A 3 -17.26 -1.78 -6.83
N PRO A 4 -16.70 -0.88 -5.98
CA PRO A 4 -16.09 -1.27 -4.72
C PRO A 4 -17.14 -1.84 -3.78
N VAL A 5 -16.81 -2.97 -3.17
CA VAL A 5 -17.63 -3.58 -2.12
C VAL A 5 -17.75 -2.60 -0.96
N GLN A 6 -18.99 -2.20 -0.63
CA GLN A 6 -19.27 -1.25 0.46
C GLN A 6 -19.50 -1.97 1.79
N GLN A 7 -20.14 -3.13 1.76
CA GLN A 7 -20.42 -3.95 2.93
C GLN A 7 -19.91 -5.37 2.71
N TRP A 8 -19.34 -5.93 3.77
CA TRP A 8 -18.81 -7.28 3.78
C TRP A 8 -19.26 -7.99 5.06
N VAL A 9 -19.81 -9.19 4.91
CA VAL A 9 -20.12 -10.05 6.05
C VAL A 9 -18.85 -10.79 6.42
N ASN A 10 -18.35 -10.52 7.61
CA ASN A 10 -17.16 -11.20 8.12
C ASN A 10 -17.48 -12.69 8.34
N PRO A 11 -16.82 -13.63 7.64
CA PRO A 11 -17.12 -15.06 7.75
C PRO A 11 -16.67 -15.67 9.09
N VAL A 12 -15.81 -14.98 9.84
CA VAL A 12 -15.33 -15.43 11.16
C VAL A 12 -16.25 -14.96 12.28
N THR A 13 -16.78 -13.73 12.19
CA THR A 13 -17.63 -13.16 13.25
C THR A 13 -19.12 -13.15 12.93
N GLY A 14 -19.50 -13.33 11.66
CA GLY A 14 -20.88 -13.20 11.16
C GLY A 14 -21.39 -11.76 11.06
N GLU A 15 -20.60 -10.76 11.45
CA GLU A 15 -21.01 -9.35 11.46
C GLU A 15 -20.93 -8.74 10.06
N ALA A 16 -21.99 -8.03 9.64
CA ALA A 16 -21.95 -7.16 8.47
C ALA A 16 -21.16 -5.89 8.82
N ARG A 17 -20.08 -5.61 8.09
CA ARG A 17 -19.17 -4.49 8.34
C ARG A 17 -19.00 -3.63 7.10
N GLU A 18 -18.94 -2.32 7.31
CA GLU A 18 -18.60 -1.37 6.26
C GLU A 18 -17.11 -1.49 5.93
N VAL A 19 -16.82 -1.71 4.64
CA VAL A 19 -15.47 -1.82 4.10
C VAL A 19 -14.80 -0.46 4.16
N TRP A 20 -13.64 -0.42 4.81
CA TRP A 20 -12.79 0.77 4.78
C TRP A 20 -11.96 0.79 3.51
N GLN A 21 -12.06 1.89 2.76
CA GLN A 21 -11.24 2.13 1.58
C GLN A 21 -9.94 2.80 2.04
N PHE A 22 -8.84 2.05 1.99
CA PHE A 22 -7.52 2.56 2.34
C PHE A 22 -6.94 3.39 1.19
N PHE A 23 -6.46 4.58 1.53
CA PHE A 23 -5.72 5.44 0.63
C PHE A 23 -4.43 5.89 1.32
N GLY A 24 -3.31 5.75 0.61
CA GLY A 24 -2.01 6.18 1.10
C GLY A 24 -1.28 6.94 0.01
N GLY A 25 -0.61 8.03 0.38
CA GLY A 25 0.19 8.82 -0.54
C GLY A 25 0.20 10.31 -0.24
N PRO A 26 1.11 11.07 -0.87
CA PRO A 26 2.15 10.56 -1.76
C PRO A 26 3.25 9.86 -0.95
N LEU A 27 3.81 8.79 -1.51
CA LEU A 27 4.97 8.11 -0.96
C LEU A 27 6.06 8.08 -2.03
N GLN A 28 7.23 8.61 -1.71
CA GLN A 28 8.39 8.59 -2.59
C GLN A 28 9.51 7.78 -1.95
N VAL A 29 10.02 6.82 -2.72
CA VAL A 29 11.17 6.01 -2.40
C VAL A 29 12.14 6.10 -3.56
N THR A 30 13.37 6.51 -3.29
CA THR A 30 14.47 6.48 -4.24
C THR A 30 15.32 5.27 -3.91
N ILE A 31 15.64 4.46 -4.93
CA ILE A 31 16.52 3.29 -4.81
C ILE A 31 17.68 3.54 -5.75
N GLY A 32 18.90 3.57 -5.21
CA GLY A 32 20.09 3.90 -5.98
C GLY A 32 21.37 3.29 -5.39
N PRO A 33 22.54 3.63 -5.97
CA PRO A 33 23.83 3.07 -5.53
C PRO A 33 24.21 3.43 -4.09
N ASN A 34 23.60 4.48 -3.53
CA ASN A 34 23.80 4.91 -2.14
C ASN A 34 22.78 4.26 -1.17
N GLY A 35 22.00 3.29 -1.64
CA GLY A 35 20.95 2.62 -0.89
C GLY A 35 19.55 3.18 -1.17
N MET A 36 18.65 3.02 -0.19
CA MET A 36 17.27 3.48 -0.26
C MET A 36 17.07 4.76 0.54
N GLU A 37 16.49 5.77 -0.12
CA GLU A 37 16.13 7.03 0.49
C GLU A 37 14.60 7.18 0.48
N THR A 38 14.05 7.65 1.59
CA THR A 38 12.63 7.97 1.73
C THR A 38 12.46 9.41 2.16
N GLY A 39 11.33 10.04 1.82
CA GLY A 39 11.02 11.38 2.30
C GLY A 39 11.00 11.46 3.83
N ALA A 40 11.31 12.62 4.40
CA ALA A 40 11.45 12.81 5.85
C ALA A 40 10.22 12.37 6.69
N GLY A 41 9.03 12.38 6.10
CA GLY A 41 7.77 11.94 6.71
C GLY A 41 7.35 10.50 6.42
N ALA A 42 8.18 9.71 5.73
CA ALA A 42 7.81 8.34 5.37
C ALA A 42 7.77 7.44 6.61
N THR A 43 6.60 6.87 6.87
CA THR A 43 6.40 5.85 7.91
C THR A 43 6.98 4.50 7.48
N LEU A 44 6.94 4.21 6.18
CA LEU A 44 7.59 3.04 5.60
C LEU A 44 9.04 3.38 5.22
N LYS A 45 9.97 2.63 5.81
CA LYS A 45 11.41 2.70 5.50
C LYS A 45 11.84 1.36 4.90
N PRO A 46 11.72 1.17 3.59
CA PRO A 46 12.12 -0.06 2.95
C PRO A 46 13.63 -0.26 3.06
N ARG A 47 14.02 -1.52 3.12
CA ARG A 47 15.41 -1.97 3.05
C ARG A 47 15.64 -2.61 1.69
N GLU A 48 16.83 -2.39 1.17
CA GLU A 48 17.26 -3.02 -0.05
C GLU A 48 17.37 -4.53 0.11
N MET A 49 16.92 -5.23 -0.92
CA MET A 49 17.24 -6.62 -1.12
C MET A 49 18.17 -6.71 -2.31
N ARG A 50 18.84 -7.86 -2.44
CA ARG A 50 19.72 -8.14 -3.57
C ARG A 50 18.97 -7.86 -4.88
N THR A 51 19.57 -7.01 -5.71
CA THR A 51 19.15 -6.82 -7.09
C THR A 51 19.87 -7.84 -7.95
N ASP A 52 19.14 -8.54 -8.81
CA ASP A 52 19.70 -9.52 -9.72
C ASP A 52 19.46 -9.12 -11.17
N VAL A 53 20.43 -9.42 -12.03
CA VAL A 53 20.28 -9.34 -13.48
C VAL A 53 20.26 -10.75 -14.03
N ILE A 54 19.14 -11.14 -14.65
CA ILE A 54 18.97 -12.47 -15.23
C ILE A 54 18.55 -12.28 -16.69
N GLY A 55 19.43 -12.67 -17.62
CA GLY A 55 19.23 -12.40 -19.04
C GLY A 55 19.15 -10.89 -19.32
N ASP A 56 18.06 -10.45 -19.96
CA ASP A 56 17.78 -9.05 -20.28
C ASP A 56 16.90 -8.36 -19.21
N ARG A 57 16.70 -8.99 -18.04
CA ARG A 57 15.85 -8.48 -16.98
C ARG A 57 16.65 -8.04 -15.75
N ILE A 58 16.30 -6.88 -15.22
CA ILE A 58 16.65 -6.49 -13.85
C ILE A 58 15.50 -6.88 -12.93
N LEU A 59 15.84 -7.57 -11.83
CA LEU A 59 14.93 -8.01 -10.78
C LEU A 59 15.25 -7.22 -9.51
N LEU A 60 14.31 -6.37 -9.11
CA LEU A 60 14.47 -5.48 -7.97
C LEU A 60 13.42 -5.82 -6.91
N ALA A 61 13.87 -6.33 -5.77
CA ALA A 61 13.04 -6.56 -4.61
C ALA A 61 13.33 -5.51 -3.53
N ASN A 62 12.29 -5.11 -2.79
CA ASN A 62 12.43 -4.33 -1.58
C ASN A 62 11.41 -4.76 -0.54
N GLN A 63 11.72 -4.53 0.72
CA GLN A 63 10.83 -4.90 1.82
C GLN A 63 10.89 -3.88 2.94
N SER A 64 9.77 -3.68 3.63
CA SER A 64 9.72 -2.96 4.90
C SER A 64 9.02 -3.82 5.93
N ALA A 65 9.67 -4.07 7.05
CA ALA A 65 9.11 -4.78 8.19
C ALA A 65 9.25 -3.88 9.42
N PHE A 66 8.13 -3.56 10.05
CA PHE A 66 8.12 -2.74 11.27
C PHE A 66 6.91 -3.06 12.13
N SER A 67 7.03 -2.69 13.40
CA SER A 67 5.94 -2.74 14.35
C SER A 67 5.86 -1.43 15.12
N PHE A 68 4.67 -1.15 15.65
CA PHE A 68 4.42 0.04 16.45
C PHE A 68 3.30 -0.22 17.45
N PRO A 69 3.22 0.57 18.54
CA PRO A 69 2.12 0.46 19.50
C PRO A 69 0.78 0.61 18.79
N ASN A 70 -0.14 -0.32 19.02
CA ASN A 70 -1.46 -0.28 18.38
C ASN A 70 -2.19 1.01 18.78
N PRO A 71 -2.61 1.84 17.80
CA PRO A 71 -3.29 3.10 18.09
C PRO A 71 -4.71 2.91 18.63
N PHE A 72 -5.33 1.74 18.40
CA PHE A 72 -6.69 1.43 18.85
C PHE A 72 -6.67 0.87 20.27
N LYS A 73 -6.81 1.75 21.26
CA LYS A 73 -6.86 1.36 22.68
C LYS A 73 -8.20 0.70 23.04
N PRO A 74 -8.23 -0.44 23.73
CA PRO A 74 -9.47 -1.16 24.06
C PRO A 74 -10.53 -0.31 24.76
N GLU A 75 -10.11 0.63 25.60
CA GLU A 75 -10.99 1.51 26.39
C GLU A 75 -11.76 2.49 25.50
N GLN A 76 -11.16 2.92 24.39
CA GLN A 76 -11.75 3.88 23.45
C GLN A 76 -12.35 3.18 22.23
N TRP A 77 -11.81 2.03 21.83
CA TRP A 77 -12.13 1.33 20.59
C TRP A 77 -12.37 -0.17 20.81
N PRO A 78 -13.33 -0.59 21.65
CA PRO A 78 -13.46 -1.99 22.08
C PRO A 78 -13.68 -3.00 20.94
N LYS A 79 -14.32 -2.57 19.84
CA LYS A 79 -14.57 -3.39 18.63
C LYS A 79 -13.45 -3.35 17.58
N ALA A 80 -12.54 -2.39 17.69
CA ALA A 80 -11.50 -2.10 16.71
C ALA A 80 -10.09 -2.42 17.26
N ALA A 81 -9.94 -2.42 18.58
CA ALA A 81 -8.70 -2.74 19.27
C ALA A 81 -8.27 -4.19 19.00
N GLY A 82 -6.98 -4.35 18.75
CA GLY A 82 -6.34 -5.65 18.65
C GLY A 82 -5.32 -5.85 19.77
N GLY A 83 -4.27 -6.64 19.48
CA GLY A 83 -3.12 -6.76 20.37
C GLY A 83 -2.41 -5.42 20.64
N PRO A 84 -1.54 -5.35 21.66
CA PRO A 84 -0.86 -4.12 22.07
C PRO A 84 0.11 -3.56 20.99
N GLU A 85 0.58 -4.42 20.10
CA GLU A 85 1.47 -4.09 19.00
C GLU A 85 0.80 -4.38 17.65
N PHE A 86 0.99 -3.47 16.69
CA PHE A 86 0.55 -3.62 15.31
C PHE A 86 1.76 -3.94 14.44
N PHE A 87 1.64 -4.96 13.61
CA PHE A 87 2.73 -5.43 12.75
C PHE A 87 2.43 -5.14 11.29
N TRP A 88 3.44 -4.68 10.57
CA TRP A 88 3.35 -4.34 9.17
C TRP A 88 4.57 -4.84 8.40
N ASP A 89 4.33 -5.77 7.49
CA ASP A 89 5.32 -6.27 6.55
C ASP A 89 4.86 -6.02 5.11
N SER A 90 5.63 -5.28 4.33
CA SER A 90 5.40 -5.02 2.91
C SER A 90 6.57 -5.51 2.08
N HIS A 91 6.27 -6.15 0.96
CA HIS A 91 7.25 -6.65 0.01
C HIS A 91 6.85 -6.21 -1.39
N TYR A 92 7.79 -5.63 -2.12
CA TYR A 92 7.65 -5.29 -3.52
C TYR A 92 8.67 -6.05 -4.35
N PHE A 93 8.26 -6.39 -5.54
CA PHE A 93 9.10 -6.94 -6.58
C PHE A 93 8.81 -6.22 -7.89
N PHE A 94 9.88 -5.83 -8.58
CA PHE A 94 9.85 -5.23 -9.91
C PHE A 94 10.70 -6.06 -10.86
N SER A 95 10.21 -6.23 -12.08
CA SER A 95 10.99 -6.78 -13.19
C SER A 95 10.88 -5.86 -14.41
N ALA A 96 12.01 -5.39 -14.91
CA ALA A 96 12.08 -4.47 -16.07
C ALA A 96 13.18 -4.92 -17.05
N ASN A 97 13.14 -4.42 -18.29
CA ASN A 97 14.21 -4.69 -19.26
C ASN A 97 15.44 -3.84 -18.92
N VAL A 98 16.63 -4.46 -18.94
CA VAL A 98 17.90 -3.78 -18.65
C VAL A 98 18.13 -2.59 -19.59
N ALA A 99 17.83 -2.73 -20.88
CA ALA A 99 18.03 -1.66 -21.86
C ALA A 99 17.12 -0.44 -21.64
N GLU A 100 15.92 -0.63 -21.07
CA GLU A 100 15.08 0.51 -20.68
C GLU A 100 15.60 1.18 -19.40
N VAL A 101 16.01 0.38 -18.40
CA VAL A 101 16.45 0.91 -17.09
C VAL A 101 17.78 1.66 -17.19
N THR A 102 18.69 1.24 -18.07
CA THR A 102 20.00 1.88 -18.25
C THR A 102 20.00 3.03 -19.25
N ASN A 103 18.88 3.26 -19.95
CA ASN A 103 18.79 4.34 -20.93
C ASN A 103 18.43 5.67 -20.23
N PRO A 104 19.32 6.68 -20.22
CA PRO A 104 19.06 7.96 -19.53
C PRO A 104 17.93 8.78 -20.17
N ALA A 105 17.52 8.48 -21.40
CA ALA A 105 16.36 9.11 -22.03
C ALA A 105 15.02 8.52 -21.55
N VAL A 106 15.04 7.36 -20.87
CA VAL A 106 13.85 6.70 -20.33
C VAL A 106 13.63 7.15 -18.89
N THR A 107 12.59 7.95 -18.67
CA THR A 107 12.19 8.40 -17.33
C THR A 107 11.24 7.42 -16.63
N ASN A 108 10.71 6.44 -17.36
CA ASN A 108 9.80 5.43 -16.84
C ASN A 108 9.94 4.11 -17.61
N ALA A 109 10.85 3.24 -17.14
CA ALA A 109 10.99 1.88 -17.66
C ALA A 109 9.75 1.05 -17.31
N ILE A 110 9.24 0.28 -18.28
CA ILE A 110 8.07 -0.55 -18.05
C ILE A 110 8.47 -1.77 -17.24
N SER A 111 7.78 -1.94 -16.12
CA SER A 111 8.04 -3.00 -15.18
C SER A 111 6.78 -3.76 -14.82
N THR A 112 6.92 -5.07 -14.67
CA THR A 112 5.94 -5.86 -13.93
C THR A 112 6.16 -5.64 -12.45
N VAL A 113 5.09 -5.47 -11.71
CA VAL A 113 5.09 -5.22 -10.26
C VAL A 113 4.34 -6.34 -9.57
N GLN A 114 4.91 -6.84 -8.49
CA GLN A 114 4.21 -7.63 -7.51
C GLN A 114 4.32 -6.95 -6.16
N PHE A 115 3.19 -6.88 -5.45
CA PHE A 115 3.09 -6.34 -4.11
C PHE A 115 2.52 -7.40 -3.17
N GLN A 116 3.07 -7.49 -1.96
CA GLN A 116 2.55 -8.37 -0.93
C GLN A 116 2.63 -7.70 0.44
N ASN A 117 1.57 -7.92 1.21
CA ASN A 117 1.45 -7.45 2.58
C ASN A 117 1.14 -8.62 3.52
N LEU A 118 1.81 -8.63 4.67
CA LEU A 118 1.42 -9.39 5.84
C LEU A 118 1.24 -8.39 6.99
N VAL A 119 -0.01 -8.09 7.32
CA VAL A 119 -0.35 -6.96 8.21
C VAL A 119 -1.36 -7.40 9.25
N SER A 120 -1.18 -6.97 10.50
CA SER A 120 -2.19 -7.17 11.55
C SER A 120 -3.60 -6.82 11.05
N PHE A 121 -4.63 -7.52 11.54
CA PHE A 121 -6.00 -7.26 11.10
C PHE A 121 -6.34 -5.77 11.26
N HIS A 122 -6.68 -5.12 10.14
CA HIS A 122 -7.12 -3.74 10.19
C HIS A 122 -8.41 -3.64 11.02
N PRO A 123 -8.59 -2.60 11.87
CA PRO A 123 -9.75 -2.39 12.73
C PRO A 123 -11.12 -2.62 12.09
N TRP A 124 -11.27 -2.22 10.83
CA TRP A 124 -12.51 -2.37 10.06
C TRP A 124 -12.96 -3.83 9.93
N LEU A 125 -12.04 -4.80 9.97
CA LEU A 125 -12.33 -6.22 9.90
C LEU A 125 -12.96 -6.76 11.19
N GLY A 126 -12.72 -6.13 12.34
CA GLY A 126 -13.24 -6.61 13.63
C GLY A 126 -12.55 -7.84 14.20
N MET A 127 -11.37 -8.17 13.67
CA MET A 127 -10.64 -9.40 14.00
C MET A 127 -9.39 -9.13 14.85
N GLY A 128 -9.26 -7.94 15.46
CA GLY A 128 -8.05 -7.57 16.20
C GLY A 128 -7.69 -8.51 17.36
N LYS A 129 -8.68 -9.20 17.93
CA LYS A 129 -8.51 -10.19 19.01
C LYS A 129 -8.43 -11.63 18.50
N THR A 130 -8.59 -11.85 17.20
CA THR A 130 -8.46 -13.17 16.56
C THR A 130 -6.99 -13.43 16.26
N PRO A 131 -6.45 -14.62 16.59
CA PRO A 131 -5.09 -14.98 16.17
C PRO A 131 -4.93 -14.90 14.66
N GLY A 132 -3.85 -14.27 14.20
CA GLY A 132 -3.51 -14.17 12.79
C GLY A 132 -3.34 -12.74 12.29
N ARG A 133 -3.18 -12.64 10.96
CA ARG A 133 -2.94 -11.40 10.21
C ARG A 133 -3.56 -11.52 8.83
N THR A 134 -3.72 -10.40 8.17
CA THR A 134 -4.09 -10.37 6.75
C THR A 134 -2.89 -10.69 5.88
N TYR A 135 -3.12 -11.47 4.83
CA TYR A 135 -2.19 -11.66 3.72
C TYR A 135 -2.84 -11.08 2.46
N GLY A 136 -2.19 -10.10 1.84
CA GLY A 136 -2.66 -9.48 0.60
C GLY A 136 -1.60 -9.60 -0.47
N LYS A 137 -2.03 -9.83 -1.72
CA LYS A 137 -1.15 -9.87 -2.89
C LYS A 137 -1.77 -9.06 -4.04
N GLY A 138 -0.97 -8.16 -4.61
CA GLY A 138 -1.28 -7.41 -5.82
C GLY A 138 -0.32 -7.77 -6.94
N LEU A 139 -0.83 -7.77 -8.18
CA LEU A 139 -0.06 -7.88 -9.41
C LEU A 139 -0.39 -6.68 -10.27
N GLY A 140 0.61 -6.12 -10.94
CA GLY A 140 0.41 -4.96 -11.80
C GLY A 140 1.59 -4.72 -12.71
N ALA A 141 1.56 -3.58 -13.38
CA ALA A 141 2.66 -3.09 -14.18
C ALA A 141 2.73 -1.56 -14.05
N LYS A 142 3.93 -0.99 -14.23
CA LYS A 142 4.06 0.44 -14.46
C LYS A 142 3.38 0.81 -15.79
N LEU A 143 2.55 1.85 -15.75
CA LEU A 143 1.88 2.39 -16.93
C LEU A 143 2.84 3.28 -17.72
N ARG A 144 2.74 3.33 -19.06
CA ARG A 144 3.52 4.30 -19.87
C ARG A 144 2.95 5.70 -19.68
N SER A 145 1.63 5.79 -19.55
CA SER A 145 0.93 7.03 -19.25
C SER A 145 -0.38 6.75 -18.51
N LEU A 146 -1.01 7.81 -17.99
CA LEU A 146 -2.35 7.73 -17.40
C LEU A 146 -3.44 7.29 -18.41
N ALA A 147 -3.17 7.34 -19.72
CA ALA A 147 -4.09 6.84 -20.73
C ALA A 147 -4.19 5.31 -20.76
N ASP A 148 -3.17 4.60 -20.23
CA ASP A 148 -3.17 3.13 -20.15
C ASP A 148 -3.99 2.62 -18.96
N LEU A 149 -4.47 3.51 -18.09
CA LEU A 149 -5.24 3.12 -16.91
C LEU A 149 -6.62 2.58 -17.33
N PRO A 150 -7.02 1.38 -16.89
CA PRO A 150 -8.35 0.86 -17.21
C PRO A 150 -9.46 1.77 -16.67
N THR A 151 -10.59 1.81 -17.38
CA THR A 151 -11.69 2.75 -17.11
C THR A 151 -12.24 2.65 -15.69
N ALA A 152 -12.37 1.45 -15.14
CA ALA A 152 -12.91 1.27 -13.80
C ALA A 152 -12.00 1.82 -12.70
N PRO A 153 -10.72 1.41 -12.57
CA PRO A 153 -9.75 2.04 -11.67
C PRO A 153 -9.68 3.56 -11.83
N ARG A 154 -9.72 4.07 -13.07
CA ARG A 154 -9.73 5.51 -13.33
C ARG A 154 -10.90 6.22 -12.65
N ARG A 155 -12.12 5.72 -12.82
CA ARG A 155 -13.32 6.30 -12.18
C ARG A 155 -13.22 6.29 -10.66
N LEU A 156 -12.63 5.24 -10.09
CA LEU A 156 -12.44 5.15 -8.64
C LEU A 156 -11.42 6.16 -8.13
N PHE A 157 -10.31 6.36 -8.85
CA PHE A 157 -9.36 7.42 -8.51
C PHE A 157 -9.98 8.81 -8.65
N GLU A 158 -10.73 9.08 -9.73
CA GLU A 158 -11.42 10.37 -9.92
C GLU A 158 -12.40 10.67 -8.77
N LYS A 159 -13.05 9.64 -8.22
CA LYS A 159 -14.02 9.78 -7.13
C LYS A 159 -13.38 9.88 -5.75
N TYR A 160 -12.37 9.08 -5.46
CA TYR A 160 -11.90 8.88 -4.09
C TYR A 160 -10.47 9.38 -3.81
N THR A 161 -9.64 9.55 -4.84
CA THR A 161 -8.26 10.02 -4.74
C THR A 161 -7.86 10.85 -5.98
N PRO A 162 -8.57 11.94 -6.29
CA PRO A 162 -8.31 12.75 -7.48
C PRO A 162 -6.90 13.37 -7.49
N GLU A 163 -6.26 13.50 -6.33
CA GLU A 163 -4.91 14.04 -6.15
C GLU A 163 -3.85 13.22 -6.90
N ILE A 164 -4.10 11.94 -7.19
CA ILE A 164 -3.17 11.08 -7.94
C ILE A 164 -2.92 11.58 -9.38
N PHE A 165 -3.84 12.39 -9.93
CA PHE A 165 -3.70 12.95 -11.27
C PHE A 165 -2.89 14.26 -11.31
N ASP A 166 -2.60 14.85 -10.15
CA ASP A 166 -1.77 16.05 -10.01
C ASP A 166 -0.88 15.95 -8.78
N ILE A 167 0.09 15.02 -8.85
CA ILE A 167 1.00 14.72 -7.74
C ILE A 167 1.81 15.93 -7.26
N ALA A 168 2.01 16.94 -8.12
CA ALA A 168 2.72 18.16 -7.77
C ALA A 168 1.95 19.00 -6.73
N LYS A 169 0.61 18.87 -6.71
CA LYS A 169 -0.26 19.53 -5.73
C LYS A 169 -0.59 18.64 -4.54
N TRP A 170 -0.26 17.36 -4.58
CA TRP A 170 -0.48 16.45 -3.46
C TRP A 170 0.63 16.60 -2.43
N VAL A 171 0.48 17.55 -1.51
CA VAL A 171 1.51 17.88 -0.51
C VAL A 171 1.29 17.20 0.84
N GLU A 172 0.03 16.94 1.21
CA GLU A 172 -0.33 16.32 2.49
C GLU A 172 -0.51 14.80 2.35
N PRO A 173 0.16 13.99 3.20
CA PRO A 173 0.02 12.55 3.15
C PRO A 173 -1.35 12.10 3.68
N ARG A 174 -1.99 11.18 2.96
CA ARG A 174 -3.12 10.40 3.47
C ARG A 174 -2.60 9.27 4.35
N ILE A 175 -3.04 9.26 5.62
CA ILE A 175 -2.57 8.32 6.64
C ILE A 175 -3.75 7.48 7.13
N ASP A 176 -3.70 6.19 6.83
CA ASP A 176 -4.77 5.21 7.04
C ASP A 176 -5.47 5.33 8.40
N PHE A 177 -4.74 5.07 9.48
CA PHE A 177 -5.32 5.06 10.82
C PHE A 177 -5.83 6.42 11.28
N VAL A 178 -5.18 7.52 10.86
CA VAL A 178 -5.62 8.87 11.22
C VAL A 178 -6.98 9.15 10.57
N GLU A 179 -7.11 8.84 9.28
CA GLU A 179 -8.36 9.01 8.55
C GLU A 179 -9.45 8.07 9.06
N TYR A 180 -9.13 6.81 9.30
CA TYR A 180 -10.06 5.83 9.86
C TYR A 180 -10.62 6.28 11.21
N MET A 181 -9.75 6.71 12.12
CA MET A 181 -10.16 7.20 13.43
C MET A 181 -10.99 8.49 13.29
N LYS A 182 -10.63 9.41 12.40
CA LYS A 182 -11.39 10.64 12.17
C LYS A 182 -12.79 10.34 11.63
N ALA A 183 -12.92 9.41 10.69
CA ALA A 183 -14.20 9.03 10.08
C ALA A 183 -15.14 8.29 11.05
N ARG A 184 -14.59 7.61 12.06
CA ARG A 184 -15.35 6.77 13.00
C ARG A 184 -15.32 7.27 14.45
N LYS A 185 -14.84 8.49 14.67
CA LYS A 185 -15.01 9.21 15.94
C LYS A 185 -16.47 9.67 16.02
N SER A 186 -17.29 8.89 16.71
CA SER A 186 -18.62 9.25 17.20
C SER A 186 -18.61 9.24 18.72
#